data_AF-A0A968T548-F1
#
_entry.id   AF-A0A968T548-F1
#
_cell.length_a   1.000
_cell.length_b   1.000
_cell.length_c   1.000
_cell.angle_alpha   90.00
_cell.angle_beta   90.00
_cell.angle_gamma   90.00
#
_symmetry.space_group_name_H-M   'P 1'
#
loop_
_entity.id
_entity.type
_entity.pdbx_description
1 polymer ?
#
loop_
_entity_poly.entity_id
_entity_poly.type
_entity_poly.pdbx_seq_one_letter_code
_entity_poly.pdbx_strand_id
1 'polypeptide(L)'
;MDIEDKGSVISNLVNKCYKNDQRAQLLLYEMFSSAMFNVSFRITGDRFQAEDIMQESFLTVFEKSENAGIPTILAPGLKELS
;
A
#
# COMPACT_ATOMS: atom_id res chain seq x y z
N MET A 1 -14.43 -15.31 -8.09
CA MET A 1 -13.04 -15.22 -7.63
C MET A 1 -13.11 -14.91 -6.15
N ASP A 2 -12.97 -15.96 -5.35
CA ASP A 2 -13.38 -16.01 -3.95
C ASP A 2 -12.45 -15.18 -3.05
N ILE A 3 -12.98 -14.71 -1.93
CA ILE A 3 -12.34 -13.75 -1.02
C ILE A 3 -11.04 -14.33 -0.42
N GLU A 4 -10.95 -15.65 -0.24
CA GLU A 4 -9.76 -16.34 0.30
C GLU A 4 -8.54 -16.31 -0.65
N ASP A 5 -8.77 -16.22 -1.96
CA ASP A 5 -7.70 -16.24 -2.97
C ASP A 5 -6.95 -14.89 -3.04
N LYS A 6 -7.67 -13.78 -2.84
CA LYS A 6 -7.08 -12.43 -2.90
C LYS A 6 -6.05 -12.18 -1.80
N GLY A 7 -6.27 -12.72 -0.60
CA GLY A 7 -5.32 -12.60 0.51
C GLY A 7 -3.98 -13.25 0.19
N SER A 8 -4.02 -14.44 -0.40
CA SER A 8 -2.81 -15.19 -0.82
C SER A 8 -2.02 -14.44 -1.89
N VAL A 9 -2.70 -13.87 -2.88
CA VAL A 9 -2.07 -13.08 -3.96
C VAL A 9 -1.38 -11.84 -3.41
N ILE A 10 -2.03 -11.10 -2.50
CA ILE A 10 -1.46 -9.90 -1.87
C ILE A 10 -0.23 -10.28 -1.05
N SER A 11 -0.30 -11.34 -0.23
CA SER A 11 0.85 -11.80 0.56
C SER A 11 2.04 -12.20 -0.32
N ASN A 12 1.79 -12.83 -1.47
CA ASN A 12 2.85 -13.18 -2.41
C ASN A 12 3.48 -11.94 -3.07
N LEU A 13 2.66 -10.95 -3.48
CA LEU A 13 3.16 -9.69 -4.03
C LEU A 13 4.00 -8.93 -3.01
N VAL A 14 3.53 -8.83 -1.76
CA VAL A 14 4.29 -8.20 -0.67
C VAL A 14 5.63 -8.89 -0.44
N ASN A 15 5.67 -10.23 -0.41
CA ASN A 15 6.92 -10.99 -0.30
C ASN A 15 7.89 -10.74 -1.46
N LYS A 16 7.38 -10.53 -2.68
CA LYS A 16 8.19 -10.18 -3.84
C LYS A 16 8.65 -8.72 -3.80
N CYS A 17 7.83 -7.79 -3.32
CA CYS A 17 8.22 -6.41 -3.07
C CYS A 17 9.38 -6.32 -2.07
N TYR A 18 9.38 -7.14 -1.01
CA TYR A 18 10.50 -7.26 -0.07
C TYR A 18 11.80 -7.77 -0.71
N LYS A 19 11.73 -8.42 -1.88
CA LYS A 19 12.89 -8.86 -2.66
C LYS A 19 13.28 -7.86 -3.75
N ASN A 20 12.79 -6.62 -3.69
CA ASN A 20 12.98 -5.58 -4.71
C ASN A 20 12.51 -6.00 -6.12
N ASP A 21 11.49 -6.85 -6.21
CA ASP A 21 10.86 -7.18 -7.50
C ASP A 21 10.03 -5.99 -7.99
N GLN A 22 10.58 -5.26 -8.97
CA GLN A 22 9.94 -4.09 -9.59
C GLN A 22 8.55 -4.41 -10.18
N ARG A 23 8.33 -5.62 -10.68
CA ARG A 23 7.01 -5.99 -11.23
C ARG A 23 6.00 -6.15 -10.11
N ALA A 24 6.40 -6.72 -8.98
CA ALA A 24 5.54 -6.83 -7.82
C ALA A 24 5.20 -5.46 -7.23
N GLN A 25 6.17 -4.54 -7.19
CA GLN A 25 5.97 -3.15 -6.74
C GLN A 25 4.95 -2.41 -7.63
N LEU A 26 5.09 -2.54 -8.96
CA LEU A 26 4.15 -1.93 -9.91
C LEU A 26 2.74 -2.50 -9.76
N LEU A 27 2.59 -3.82 -9.67
CA LEU A 27 1.29 -4.46 -9.47
C LEU A 27 0.65 -4.03 -8.14
N LEU A 28 1.44 -3.93 -7.07
CA LEU A 28 0.95 -3.47 -5.78
C LEU A 28 0.47 -2.02 -5.85
N TYR A 29 1.21 -1.16 -6.55
CA TYR A 29 0.81 0.23 -6.80
C TYR A 29 -0.49 0.31 -7.61
N GLU A 30 -0.61 -0.42 -8.71
CA GLU A 30 -1.82 -0.43 -9.55
C GLU A 30 -3.06 -0.90 -8.76
N MET A 31 -2.92 -1.91 -7.91
CA MET A 31 -4.02 -2.44 -7.12
C MET A 31 -4.50 -1.48 -6.02
N PHE A 32 -3.58 -0.77 -5.35
CA PHE A 32 -3.91 -0.01 -4.15
C PHE A 32 -3.91 1.51 -4.32
N SER A 33 -3.39 2.05 -5.42
CA SER A 33 -3.29 3.51 -5.66
C SER A 33 -4.63 4.23 -5.49
N SER A 34 -5.70 3.72 -6.09
CA SER A 34 -7.03 4.35 -5.97
C SER A 34 -7.56 4.31 -4.53
N ALA A 35 -7.40 3.18 -3.84
CA ALA A 35 -7.84 3.03 -2.46
C ALA A 35 -7.05 3.93 -1.51
N MET A 36 -5.72 3.97 -1.67
CA MET A 36 -4.84 4.81 -0.86
C MET A 36 -5.07 6.29 -1.12
N PHE A 37 -5.25 6.71 -2.38
CA PHE A 37 -5.62 8.09 -2.71
C PHE A 37 -6.92 8.49 -2.02
N ASN A 38 -7.96 7.65 -2.07
CA ASN A 38 -9.24 7.94 -1.43
C ASN A 38 -9.13 8.06 0.10
N VAL A 39 -8.32 7.21 0.73
CA VAL A 39 -8.04 7.29 2.17
C VAL A 39 -7.27 8.57 2.50
N SER A 40 -6.18 8.86 1.78
CA SER A 40 -5.39 10.08 1.96
C SER A 40 -6.24 11.33 1.76
N PHE A 41 -7.09 11.36 0.73
CA PHE A 41 -7.97 12.49 0.45
C PHE A 41 -9.02 12.71 1.54
N ARG A 42 -9.57 11.64 2.13
CA ARG A 42 -10.47 11.76 3.29
C ARG A 42 -9.79 12.38 4.51
N ILE A 43 -8.48 12.15 4.65
CA ILE A 43 -7.69 12.67 5.78
C ILE A 43 -7.26 14.12 5.52
N THR A 44 -6.77 14.44 4.32
CA THR A 44 -6.21 15.76 4.01
C THR A 44 -7.26 16.77 3.54
N GLY A 45 -8.33 16.32 2.91
CA GLY A 45 -9.29 17.17 2.19
C GLY A 45 -8.70 17.89 0.98
N ASP A 46 -7.43 17.62 0.63
CA ASP A 46 -6.69 18.28 -0.43
C ASP A 46 -6.09 17.24 -1.37
N ARG A 47 -6.31 17.43 -2.67
CA ARG A 47 -5.89 16.48 -3.70
C ARG A 47 -4.37 16.38 -3.82
N PHE A 48 -3.66 17.50 -3.74
CA PHE A 48 -2.21 17.51 -3.92
C PHE A 48 -1.52 16.84 -2.72
N GLN A 49 -1.94 17.18 -1.50
CA GLN A 49 -1.44 16.50 -0.29
C GLN A 49 -1.81 15.03 -0.26
N ALA A 50 -2.99 14.66 -0.76
CA ALA A 50 -3.39 13.25 -0.83
C ALA A 50 -2.53 12.44 -1.80
N GLU A 51 -2.21 13.01 -2.97
CA GLU A 51 -1.30 12.40 -3.95
C GLU A 51 0.11 12.27 -3.37
N ASP A 52 0.61 13.29 -2.71
CA ASP A 52 1.95 13.32 -2.10
C ASP A 52 2.08 12.25 -0.99
N ILE A 53 1.16 12.24 -0.02
CA ILE A 53 1.15 11.25 1.08
C ILE A 53 1.03 9.82 0.55
N MET A 54 0.18 9.60 -0.46
CA MET A 54 0.05 8.29 -1.08
C MET A 54 1.38 7.86 -1.72
N GLN A 55 2.00 8.73 -2.51
CA GLN A 55 3.27 8.45 -3.18
C GLN A 55 4.39 8.18 -2.17
N GLU A 56 4.55 9.02 -1.14
CA GLU A 56 5.51 8.80 -0.06
C GLU A 56 5.27 7.48 0.69
N SER A 57 4.01 7.11 0.90
CA SER A 57 3.65 5.85 1.56
C SER A 57 4.10 4.64 0.73
N PHE A 58 3.88 4.67 -0.59
CA PHE A 58 4.37 3.61 -1.47
C PHE A 58 5.89 3.56 -1.53
N LEU A 59 6.55 4.72 -1.67
CA LEU A 59 8.01 4.80 -1.64
C LEU A 59 8.56 4.22 -0.34
N THR A 60 7.96 4.55 0.80
CA THR A 60 8.36 4.00 2.09
C THR A 60 8.21 2.47 2.15
N VAL A 61 7.13 1.92 1.62
CA VAL A 61 6.91 0.46 1.56
C VAL A 61 7.92 -0.21 0.63
N PHE A 62 8.32 0.44 -0.47
CA PHE A 62 9.23 -0.11 -1.46
C PHE A 62 10.71 0.06 -1.08
N GLU A 63 11.08 1.18 -0.44
CA GLU A 63 12.44 1.49 0.01
C GLU A 63 12.83 0.75 1.30
N LYS A 64 11.87 0.48 2.20
CA LYS A 64 12.13 -0.24 3.46
C LYS A 64 12.23 -1.77 3.32
N SER A 65 12.47 -2.29 2.12
CA SER A 65 12.73 -3.71 1.89
C SER A 65 14.02 -4.21 2.57
N GLU A 66 14.86 -3.32 3.10
CA GLU A 66 16.06 -3.66 3.87
C GLU A 66 16.04 -3.29 5.37
N ASN A 67 15.05 -2.53 5.90
CA ASN A 67 14.98 -2.26 7.35
C ASN A 67 13.59 -1.79 7.85
N ALA A 68 13.16 -2.36 8.98
CA ALA A 68 11.77 -2.51 9.41
C ALA A 68 10.94 -1.22 9.63
N GLY A 69 9.60 -1.38 9.51
CA GLY A 69 8.58 -0.53 10.15
C GLY A 69 7.48 -0.06 9.21
N ILE A 70 6.34 -0.75 9.23
CA ILE A 70 5.08 -0.34 8.57
C ILE A 70 4.77 1.11 9.01
N PRO A 71 4.55 2.05 8.08
CA PRO A 71 4.10 3.39 8.44
C PRO A 71 2.75 3.31 9.16
N THR A 72 2.70 3.84 10.38
CA THR A 72 1.52 3.90 11.26
C THR A 72 0.26 4.48 10.59
N ILE A 73 0.41 5.17 9.45
CA ILE A 73 -0.68 5.71 8.62
C ILE A 73 -1.53 4.62 7.97
N LEU A 74 -0.99 3.41 7.75
CA LEU A 74 -1.73 2.27 7.18
C LEU A 74 -2.53 1.45 8.22
N ALA A 75 -2.23 1.61 9.52
CA ALA A 75 -2.84 0.82 10.59
C ALA A 75 -4.33 1.13 10.85
N PRO A 76 -4.83 2.37 10.72
CA PRO A 76 -6.25 2.67 10.92
C PRO A 76 -7.15 2.01 9.87
N GLY A 77 -6.72 1.97 8.60
CA GLY A 77 -7.52 1.40 7.51
C GLY A 77 -7.63 -0.13 7.51
N LEU A 78 -6.72 -0.84 8.18
CA LEU A 78 -6.74 -2.30 8.30
C LEU A 78 -7.60 -2.81 9.47
N LYS A 79 -7.91 -1.97 10.48
CA LYS A 79 -8.73 -2.36 11.63
C LYS A 79 -10.25 -2.25 11.40
N GLU A 80 -10.69 -1.50 10.40
CA GLU A 80 -12.13 -1.39 10.07
C GLU A 80 -12.65 -2.54 9.19
N LEU A 81 -11.77 -3.48 8.80
CA LEU A 81 -12.10 -4.66 8.00
C LEU A 81 -11.97 -6.00 8.76
N SER A 82 -11.88 -5.97 10.10
CA SER A 82 -11.93 -7.16 10.97
C SER A 82 -13.29 -7.32 11.64
#